data_AF-A0A946TJS2-F1
#
_entry.id   AF-A0A946TJS2-F1
#
_cell.length_a   1.000
_cell.length_b   1.000
_cell.length_c   1.000
_cell.angle_alpha   90.00
_cell.angle_beta   90.00
_cell.angle_gamma   90.00
#
_symmetry.space_group_name_H-M   'P 1'
#
loop_
_entity.id
_entity.type
_entity.pdbx_description
1 polymer ?
#
loop_
_entity_poly.entity_id
_entity_poly.type
_entity_poly.pdbx_seq_one_letter_code
_entity_poly.pdbx_strand_id
1 'polypeptide(L)'
;MKYLSPLFVLTIILLSSCAPVQNTEEEFNQSGQAKAVLEETYLLEGTWVSVDDPLSVIEFSTIEKSDYYDGKFVNSGPFTLSFSNDEPKDDQITLSVYSDDDTFNYSVVSLTELELELIYLPRGNTLKYVRKDEANE
;
A
#
# COMPACT_ATOMS: atom_id res chain seq x y z
N MET A 1 -14.63 -68.42 -1.19
CA MET A 1 -14.20 -68.93 -2.51
C MET A 1 -14.53 -67.85 -3.54
N LYS A 2 -13.66 -67.29 -4.37
CA LYS A 2 -12.22 -67.44 -4.65
C LYS A 2 -11.77 -66.07 -5.16
N TYR A 3 -10.62 -65.60 -4.66
CA TYR A 3 -9.84 -64.52 -5.28
C TYR A 3 -9.19 -65.06 -6.54
N LEU A 4 -9.11 -64.26 -7.61
CA LEU A 4 -8.03 -64.38 -8.60
C LEU A 4 -7.93 -63.10 -9.44
N SER A 5 -6.91 -62.32 -9.10
CA SER A 5 -6.28 -61.28 -9.92
C SER A 5 -5.69 -61.91 -11.20
N PRO A 6 -5.48 -61.09 -12.24
CA PRO A 6 -4.28 -61.26 -13.04
C PRO A 6 -3.42 -60.00 -13.00
N LEU A 7 -2.18 -60.25 -12.59
CA LEU A 7 -0.99 -59.46 -12.80
C LEU A 7 -0.89 -59.04 -14.28
N PHE A 8 -0.75 -57.74 -14.55
CA PHE A 8 -0.13 -57.29 -15.80
C PHE A 8 0.97 -56.30 -15.45
N VAL A 9 2.20 -56.81 -15.48
CA VAL A 9 3.42 -56.04 -15.53
C VAL A 9 3.51 -55.45 -16.95
N LEU A 10 3.54 -54.13 -17.08
CA LEU A 10 4.04 -53.49 -18.29
C LEU A 10 5.05 -52.41 -17.91
N THR A 11 6.23 -52.59 -18.46
CA THR A 11 7.48 -51.89 -18.19
C THR A 11 7.77 -50.93 -19.35
N ILE A 12 8.00 -49.65 -19.03
CA ILE A 12 8.82 -48.63 -19.76
C ILE A 12 8.26 -48.17 -21.14
N ILE A 13 8.11 -46.87 -21.42
CA ILE A 13 9.14 -45.98 -22.01
C ILE A 13 8.92 -44.52 -21.58
N LEU A 14 9.98 -43.91 -21.01
CA LEU A 14 10.18 -42.47 -20.90
C LEU A 14 10.38 -41.88 -22.31
N LEU A 15 9.47 -41.00 -22.73
CA LEU A 15 9.76 -40.01 -23.77
C LEU A 15 9.69 -38.63 -23.13
N SER A 16 10.87 -38.12 -22.79
CA SER A 16 11.10 -36.69 -22.59
C SER A 16 10.81 -35.97 -23.91
N SER A 17 9.59 -35.48 -24.08
CA SER A 17 9.35 -34.35 -24.97
C SER A 17 9.45 -33.10 -24.12
N CYS A 18 10.68 -32.62 -23.96
CA CYS A 18 10.92 -31.25 -23.53
C CYS A 18 10.51 -30.37 -24.71
N ALA A 19 9.22 -30.01 -24.77
CA ALA A 19 8.83 -28.91 -25.63
C ALA A 19 9.59 -27.67 -25.14
N PRO A 20 10.21 -26.86 -26.02
CA PRO A 20 10.71 -25.58 -25.61
C PRO A 20 9.49 -24.77 -25.19
N VAL A 21 9.29 -24.63 -23.88
CA VAL A 21 8.42 -23.61 -23.32
C VAL A 21 8.97 -22.30 -23.86
N GLN A 22 8.23 -21.70 -24.77
CA GLN A 22 8.51 -20.35 -25.23
C GLN A 22 8.42 -19.47 -23.99
N ASN A 23 9.59 -19.03 -23.51
CA ASN A 23 9.71 -17.96 -22.54
C ASN A 23 8.91 -16.78 -23.08
N THR A 24 7.71 -16.62 -22.54
CA THR A 24 6.98 -15.36 -22.64
C THR A 24 7.56 -14.54 -21.51
N GLU A 25 8.48 -13.66 -21.87
CA GLU A 25 9.11 -12.69 -20.98
C GLU A 25 8.03 -11.71 -20.49
N GLU A 26 7.33 -12.07 -19.42
CA GLU A 26 6.75 -11.08 -18.52
C GLU A 26 7.84 -10.71 -17.50
N GLU A 27 8.80 -9.87 -17.93
CA GLU A 27 9.65 -9.14 -16.99
C GLU A 27 8.78 -8.13 -16.25
N PHE A 28 8.29 -8.58 -15.09
CA PHE A 28 7.56 -7.77 -14.12
C PHE A 28 8.44 -6.57 -13.70
N ASN A 29 7.99 -5.35 -13.99
CA ASN A 29 8.67 -4.08 -13.71
C ASN A 29 8.66 -3.74 -12.21
N GLN A 30 9.30 -4.60 -11.40
CA GLN A 30 9.22 -4.61 -9.93
C GLN A 30 10.10 -3.54 -9.27
N SER A 31 11.18 -3.11 -9.92
CA SER A 31 12.16 -2.18 -9.32
C SER A 31 11.70 -0.72 -9.36
N GLY A 32 10.96 -0.31 -10.39
CA GLY A 32 10.42 1.05 -10.51
C GLY A 32 9.31 1.34 -9.50
N GLN A 33 8.40 0.39 -9.31
CA GLN A 33 7.29 0.51 -8.35
C GLN A 33 7.78 0.54 -6.90
N ALA A 34 8.71 -0.33 -6.52
CA ALA A 34 9.26 -0.34 -5.16
C ALA A 34 9.98 0.97 -4.81
N LYS A 35 10.65 1.60 -5.79
CA LYS A 35 11.29 2.90 -5.59
C LYS A 35 10.25 4.01 -5.40
N ALA A 36 9.23 4.09 -6.25
CA ALA A 36 8.17 5.09 -6.13
C ALA A 36 7.45 5.02 -4.78
N VAL A 37 7.10 3.80 -4.33
CA VAL A 37 6.49 3.59 -3.01
C VAL A 37 7.38 4.14 -1.89
N LEU A 38 8.69 3.92 -1.98
CA LEU A 38 9.64 4.37 -0.96
C LEU A 38 9.76 5.90 -0.92
N GLU A 39 9.87 6.54 -2.08
CA GLU A 39 9.98 8.01 -2.19
C GLU A 39 8.72 8.70 -1.65
N GLU A 40 7.53 8.21 -2.01
CA GLU A 40 6.26 8.77 -1.52
C GLU A 40 6.03 8.50 -0.03
N THR A 41 6.43 7.31 0.45
CA THR A 41 6.38 7.02 1.90
C THR A 41 7.26 8.01 2.66
N TYR A 42 8.46 8.30 2.15
CA TYR A 42 9.36 9.28 2.75
C TYR A 42 8.77 10.71 2.73
N LEU A 43 8.06 11.10 1.67
CA LEU A 43 7.36 12.38 1.63
C LEU A 43 6.23 12.47 2.65
N LEU A 44 5.52 11.36 2.87
CA LEU A 44 4.39 11.29 3.80
C LEU A 44 4.84 11.31 5.26
N GLU A 45 6.03 10.79 5.59
CA GLU A 45 6.59 10.80 6.94
C GLU A 45 6.64 12.21 7.54
N GLY A 46 6.35 12.30 8.84
CA GLY A 46 6.35 13.53 9.61
C GLY A 46 4.98 13.92 10.18
N THR A 47 4.93 15.11 10.75
CA THR A 47 3.73 15.65 11.39
C THR A 47 3.00 16.63 10.47
N TRP A 48 1.69 16.50 10.39
CA TRP A 48 0.81 17.26 9.52
C TRP A 48 -0.33 17.87 10.34
N VAL A 49 -0.55 19.17 10.20
CA VAL A 49 -1.59 19.92 10.92
C VAL A 49 -2.70 20.27 9.95
N SER A 50 -3.95 20.01 10.34
CA SER A 50 -5.10 20.33 9.50
C SER A 50 -5.20 21.84 9.26
N VAL A 51 -5.47 22.21 8.00
CA VAL A 51 -5.69 23.60 7.59
C VAL A 51 -7.02 24.12 8.14
N ASP A 52 -8.02 23.24 8.26
CA ASP A 52 -9.38 23.58 8.67
C ASP A 52 -9.58 23.54 10.20
N ASP A 53 -8.78 22.74 10.92
CA ASP A 53 -8.80 22.63 12.38
C ASP A 53 -7.39 22.41 12.96
N PRO A 54 -6.72 23.45 13.48
CA PRO A 54 -5.36 23.35 14.03
C PRO A 54 -5.21 22.40 15.23
N LEU A 55 -6.31 21.97 15.86
CA LEU A 55 -6.26 20.96 16.93
C LEU A 55 -6.15 19.55 16.38
N SER A 56 -6.49 19.32 15.11
CA SER A 56 -6.35 18.04 14.42
C SER A 56 -4.95 17.91 13.81
N VAL A 57 -4.21 16.94 14.31
CA VAL A 57 -2.85 16.64 13.88
C VAL A 57 -2.76 15.17 13.52
N ILE A 58 -2.09 14.86 12.42
CA ILE A 58 -1.76 13.49 12.04
C ILE A 58 -0.25 13.35 11.94
N GLU A 59 0.27 12.20 12.32
CA GLU A 59 1.69 11.88 12.24
C GLU A 59 1.85 10.57 11.47
N PHE A 60 2.76 10.56 10.51
CA PHE A 60 3.17 9.35 9.81
C PHE A 60 4.61 9.02 10.19
N SER A 61 4.80 7.79 10.66
CA SER A 61 6.09 7.13 10.71
C SER A 61 6.26 6.22 9.49
N THR A 62 7.33 5.44 9.42
CA THR A 62 7.58 4.51 8.31
C THR A 62 6.47 3.49 8.09
N ILE A 63 5.76 3.08 9.13
CA ILE A 63 4.74 2.02 9.04
C ILE A 63 3.41 2.35 9.70
N GLU A 64 3.34 3.39 10.52
CA GLU A 64 2.19 3.71 11.37
C GLU A 64 1.75 5.15 11.17
N LYS A 65 0.43 5.35 11.10
CA LYS A 65 -0.22 6.65 11.16
C LYS A 65 -0.86 6.83 12.53
N SER A 66 -0.66 7.97 13.15
CA SER A 66 -1.28 8.38 14.41
C SER A 66 -2.15 9.62 14.21
N ASP A 67 -3.28 9.65 14.92
CA ASP A 67 -4.22 10.77 14.97
C ASP A 67 -4.21 11.39 16.37
N TYR A 68 -4.09 12.71 16.41
CA TYR A 68 -4.18 13.52 17.62
C TYR A 68 -5.25 14.59 17.48
N TYR A 69 -5.93 14.86 18.59
CA TYR A 69 -6.87 15.97 18.70
C TYR A 69 -6.62 16.73 20.00
N ASP A 70 -6.37 18.04 19.90
CA ASP A 70 -6.05 18.89 21.07
C ASP A 70 -4.86 18.32 21.86
N GLY A 71 -3.83 17.85 21.13
CA GLY A 71 -2.63 17.22 21.69
C GLY A 71 -2.85 15.85 22.34
N LYS A 72 -4.06 15.31 22.31
CA LYS A 72 -4.39 13.99 22.88
C LYS A 72 -4.42 12.95 21.77
N PHE A 73 -3.80 11.82 22.04
CA PHE A 73 -3.88 10.65 21.18
C PHE A 73 -5.35 10.22 21.01
N VAL A 74 -5.75 10.02 19.75
CA VAL A 74 -7.10 9.55 19.38
C VAL A 74 -7.03 8.12 18.86
N ASN A 75 -6.14 7.85 17.91
CA ASN A 75 -6.05 6.57 17.24
C ASN A 75 -4.66 6.37 16.61
N SER A 76 -4.27 5.13 16.37
CA SER A 76 -3.20 4.79 15.44
C SER A 76 -3.46 3.49 14.71
N GLY A 77 -2.73 3.29 13.62
CA GLY A 77 -2.81 2.07 12.84
C GLY A 77 -1.72 1.97 11.80
N PRO A 78 -1.28 0.75 11.44
CA PRO A 78 -0.39 0.59 10.31
C PRO A 78 -1.05 1.10 9.02
N PHE A 79 -0.24 1.58 8.08
CA PHE A 79 -0.74 2.03 6.79
C PHE A 79 0.03 1.42 5.62
N THR A 80 -0.58 1.50 4.44
CA THR A 80 0.05 1.17 3.16
C THR A 80 -0.30 2.20 2.11
N LEU A 81 0.63 2.44 1.17
CA LEU A 81 0.40 3.19 -0.05
C LEU A 81 0.31 2.20 -1.22
N SER A 82 -0.78 2.28 -1.97
CA SER A 82 -1.00 1.50 -3.19
C SER A 82 -1.04 2.42 -4.40
N PHE A 83 -0.33 2.02 -5.45
CA PHE A 83 -0.26 2.74 -6.72
C PHE A 83 -1.01 1.94 -7.78
N SER A 84 -1.82 2.60 -8.60
CA SER A 84 -2.32 1.94 -9.81
C SER A 84 -1.14 1.59 -10.72
N ASN A 85 -1.31 0.54 -11.54
CA ASN A 85 -0.22 -0.07 -12.31
C ASN A 85 0.34 0.82 -13.44
N ASP A 86 -0.21 2.01 -13.66
CA ASP A 86 0.31 3.02 -14.56
C ASP A 86 0.95 4.10 -13.70
N GLU A 87 2.26 4.30 -13.85
CA GLU A 87 3.17 5.24 -13.17
C GLU A 87 2.56 6.23 -12.14
N PRO A 88 3.20 6.43 -10.97
CA PRO A 88 2.70 7.32 -9.91
C PRO A 88 2.36 8.70 -10.49
N LYS A 89 1.06 8.97 -10.55
CA LYS A 89 0.50 10.31 -10.65
C LYS A 89 -0.23 10.51 -9.34
N ASP A 90 -0.13 11.69 -8.76
CA ASP A 90 -0.68 12.03 -7.45
C ASP A 90 -2.13 11.52 -7.29
N ASP A 91 -2.96 11.69 -8.33
CA ASP A 91 -4.36 11.23 -8.39
C ASP A 91 -4.59 9.71 -8.33
N GLN A 92 -3.54 8.89 -8.27
CA GLN A 92 -3.60 7.43 -8.35
C GLN A 92 -3.06 6.71 -7.11
N ILE A 93 -2.68 7.45 -6.07
CA ILE A 93 -2.17 6.87 -4.82
C ILE A 93 -3.34 6.66 -3.86
N THR A 94 -3.47 5.44 -3.35
CA THR A 94 -4.42 5.09 -2.27
C THR A 94 -3.67 4.86 -0.97
N LEU A 95 -4.05 5.58 0.08
CA LEU A 95 -3.60 5.36 1.45
C LEU A 95 -4.65 4.52 2.19
N SER A 96 -4.25 3.37 2.70
CA SER A 96 -5.08 2.50 3.54
C SER A 96 -4.50 2.44 4.95
N VAL A 97 -5.28 2.80 5.96
CA VAL A 97 -4.90 2.77 7.38
C VAL A 97 -5.77 1.72 8.08
N TYR A 98 -5.14 0.78 8.78
CA TYR A 98 -5.80 -0.31 9.48
C TYR A 98 -5.81 -0.03 10.96
N SER A 99 -6.98 0.10 11.57
CA SER A 99 -7.10 0.42 13.00
C SER A 99 -8.20 -0.44 13.59
N ASP A 100 -7.84 -1.23 14.60
CA ASP A 100 -8.67 -2.25 15.23
C ASP A 100 -9.36 -3.17 14.18
N ASP A 101 -10.67 -3.00 14.00
CA ASP A 101 -11.51 -3.78 13.08
C ASP A 101 -11.91 -2.99 11.81
N ASP A 102 -11.43 -1.75 11.67
CA ASP A 102 -11.77 -0.85 10.57
C ASP A 102 -10.60 -0.62 9.62
N THR A 103 -10.93 -0.33 8.35
CA THR A 103 -9.96 0.13 7.35
C THR A 103 -10.41 1.48 6.81
N PHE A 104 -9.56 2.50 7.00
CA PHE A 104 -9.77 3.83 6.49
C PHE A 104 -9.02 3.99 5.17
N ASN A 105 -9.75 4.22 4.08
CA ASN A 105 -9.16 4.38 2.75
C ASN A 105 -9.28 5.82 2.28
N TYR A 106 -8.18 6.35 1.77
CA TYR A 106 -8.05 7.70 1.26
C TYR A 106 -7.46 7.66 -0.14
N SER A 107 -7.94 8.52 -1.03
CA SER A 107 -7.17 8.92 -2.20
C SER A 107 -6.25 10.05 -1.76
N VAL A 108 -4.96 9.94 -2.08
CA VAL A 108 -4.03 11.06 -1.98
C VAL A 108 -4.25 11.91 -3.23
N VAL A 109 -4.52 13.18 -3.04
CA VAL A 109 -4.75 14.14 -4.14
C VAL A 109 -3.48 14.95 -4.39
N SER A 110 -2.77 15.30 -3.32
CA SER A 110 -1.48 15.96 -3.40
C SER A 110 -0.63 15.54 -2.20
N LEU A 111 0.63 15.23 -2.45
CA LEU A 111 1.63 14.96 -1.45
C LEU A 111 2.93 15.67 -1.86
N THR A 112 3.30 16.68 -1.10
CA THR A 112 4.54 17.45 -1.32
C THR A 112 5.32 17.56 -0.01
N GLU A 113 6.46 18.26 -0.01
CA GLU A 113 7.18 18.54 1.22
C GLU A 113 6.44 19.47 2.20
N LEU A 114 5.34 20.11 1.81
CA LEU A 114 4.67 21.12 2.64
C LEU A 114 3.17 20.89 2.78
N GLU A 115 2.55 20.20 1.81
CA GLU A 115 1.11 20.06 1.70
C GLU A 115 0.73 18.59 1.51
N LEU A 116 -0.33 18.18 2.20
CA LEU A 116 -0.98 16.88 2.06
C LEU A 116 -2.48 17.10 1.89
N GLU A 117 -3.03 16.58 0.79
CA GLU A 117 -4.46 16.57 0.53
C GLU A 117 -4.96 15.14 0.35
N LEU A 118 -5.97 14.77 1.13
CA LEU A 118 -6.58 13.46 1.12
C LEU A 118 -8.08 13.57 0.83
N ILE A 119 -8.65 12.58 0.16
CA ILE A 119 -10.10 12.37 0.07
C ILE A 119 -10.44 11.08 0.79
N TYR A 120 -11.23 11.17 1.87
CA TYR A 120 -11.76 9.99 2.55
C TYR A 120 -12.82 9.31 1.68
N LEU A 121 -12.47 8.16 1.09
CA LEU A 121 -13.23 7.53 0.01
C LEU A 121 -14.68 7.18 0.37
N PRO A 122 -15.01 6.69 1.59
CA PRO A 122 -16.39 6.36 1.93
C PRO A 122 -17.36 7.53 1.95
N ARG A 123 -16.87 8.77 2.14
CA ARG A 123 -17.72 9.98 2.25
C ARG A 123 -17.38 11.08 1.26
N GLY A 124 -16.24 11.01 0.59
CA GLY A 124 -15.75 12.05 -0.32
C GLY A 124 -15.31 13.33 0.41
N ASN A 125 -15.04 13.27 1.70
CA ASN A 125 -14.56 14.44 2.46
C ASN A 125 -13.11 14.71 2.10
N THR A 126 -12.82 15.94 1.67
CA THR A 126 -11.44 16.42 1.50
C THR A 126 -10.86 16.82 2.86
N LEU A 127 -9.64 16.38 3.11
CA LEU A 127 -8.83 16.71 4.29
C LEU A 127 -7.55 17.37 3.79
N LYS A 128 -7.25 18.58 4.27
CA LYS A 128 -6.07 19.34 3.87
C LYS A 128 -5.17 19.57 5.08
N TYR A 129 -3.90 19.31 4.90
CA TYR A 129 -2.90 19.47 5.95
C TYR A 129 -1.68 20.21 5.42
N VAL A 130 -1.02 20.91 6.34
CA VAL A 130 0.31 21.48 6.12
C VAL A 130 1.31 20.78 7.01
N ARG A 131 2.54 20.60 6.51
CA ARG A 131 3.61 20.00 7.29
C ARG A 131 3.92 20.90 8.48
N LYS A 132 4.01 20.32 9.67
CA LYS A 132 4.46 21.04 10.86
C LYS A 132 5.96 21.26 10.72
N ASP A 133 6.38 22.51 10.53
CA ASP A 133 7.80 22.85 10.54
C ASP A 133 8.43 22.43 11.86
N GLU A 134 9.49 21.62 11.81
CA GLU A 134 10.32 21.30 12.98
C GLU A 134 11.15 22.51 13.48
N ALA A 135 11.04 23.66 12.81
CA ALA A 135 11.96 24.79 12.95
C ALA A 135 11.74 25.69 14.18
N ASN A 136 10.77 25.43 15.06
CA ASN A 136 10.58 26.22 16.29
C ASN A 136 10.02 25.38 17.45
N GLU A 137 10.89 24.69 18.17
CA GLU A 137 10.73 24.39 19.60
C GLU A 137 11.87 25.00 20.41
#